data_AF-A0A0M4FFY3-F1
#
_entry.id   AF-A0A0M4FFY3-F1
#
_cell.length_a   1.000
_cell.length_b   1.000
_cell.length_c   1.000
_cell.angle_alpha   90.00
_cell.angle_beta   90.00
_cell.angle_gamma   90.00
#
_symmetry.space_group_name_H-M   'P 1'
#
loop_
_entity.id
_entity.type
_entity.pdbx_description
1 polymer ?
#
loop_
_entity_poly.entity_id
_entity_poly.type
_entity_poly.pdbx_seq_one_letter_code
_entity_poly.pdbx_strand_id
1 'polypeptide(L)' 'MKNVYLYFSLITLLISLWFGGLAYVSMLNENMDQVYLNIGFCALFLSAMVFTLDLKDRKKQRKRD' A
#
# COMPACT_ATOMS: atom_id res chain seq x y z
N MET A 1 -19.02 -7.57 4.61
CA MET A 1 -17.60 -7.93 4.87
C MET A 1 -16.72 -7.98 3.61
N LYS A 2 -17.11 -8.65 2.52
CA LYS A 2 -16.22 -8.90 1.34
C LYS A 2 -15.73 -7.62 0.62
N ASN A 3 -16.53 -6.55 0.66
CA ASN A 3 -16.20 -5.28 0.01
C ASN A 3 -15.28 -4.40 0.85
N VAL A 4 -15.35 -4.46 2.18
CA VAL A 4 -14.55 -3.59 3.07
C VAL A 4 -13.05 -3.83 2.86
N TYR A 5 -12.64 -5.08 2.75
CA TYR A 5 -11.24 -5.43 2.45
C TYR A 5 -10.81 -4.99 1.04
N LEU A 6 -11.74 -4.94 0.09
CA LEU A 6 -11.48 -4.51 -1.28
C LEU A 6 -11.31 -2.97 -1.33
N TYR A 7 -12.20 -2.23 -0.68
CA TYR A 7 -12.08 -0.77 -0.53
C TYR A 7 -10.81 -0.39 0.25
N PHE A 8 -10.51 -1.07 1.35
CA PHE A 8 -9.30 -0.82 2.13
C PHE A 8 -8.04 -1.04 1.29
N SER A 9 -7.97 -2.16 0.56
CA SER A 9 -6.87 -2.46 -0.35
C SER A 9 -6.71 -1.40 -1.44
N LEU A 10 -7.82 -0.93 -2.02
CA LEU A 10 -7.83 0.11 -3.04
C LEU A 10 -7.31 1.45 -2.49
N ILE A 11 -7.73 1.82 -1.28
CA ILE A 11 -7.28 3.04 -0.60
C ILE A 11 -5.79 2.97 -0.30
N THR A 12 -5.29 1.86 0.25
CA THR A 12 -3.83 1.69 0.48
C THR A 12 -3.01 1.75 -0.80
N LEU A 13 -3.56 1.24 -1.92
CA LEU A 13 -2.90 1.32 -3.22
C LEU A 13 -2.82 2.77 -3.71
N LEU A 14 -3.91 3.53 -3.62
CA LEU A 14 -3.94 4.96 -3.96
C LEU A 14 -2.94 5.76 -3.13
N ILE A 15 -2.86 5.50 -1.82
CA ILE A 15 -1.91 6.17 -0.92
C ILE A 15 -0.47 5.82 -1.29
N SER A 16 -0.19 4.54 -1.60
CA SER A 16 1.14 4.10 -2.03
C SER A 16 1.57 4.79 -3.32
N LEU A 17 0.66 4.90 -4.31
CA LEU A 17 0.91 5.61 -5.56
C LEU A 17 1.17 7.10 -5.35
N TRP A 18 0.42 7.73 -4.43
CA TRP A 18 0.60 9.13 -4.06
C TRP A 18 1.99 9.39 -3.47
N PHE A 19 2.43 8.54 -2.53
CA PHE A 19 3.77 8.63 -1.95
C PHE A 19 4.88 8.32 -2.95
N GLY A 20 4.65 7.40 -3.89
CA GLY A 20 5.56 7.16 -5.01
C GLY A 20 5.71 8.39 -5.91
N GLY A 21 4.62 9.09 -6.20
CA GLY A 21 4.63 10.36 -6.95
C GLY A 21 5.37 11.46 -6.19
N LEU A 22 5.14 11.59 -4.89
CA LEU A 22 5.87 12.53 -4.03
C LEU A 22 7.36 12.21 -3.98
N ALA A 23 7.76 10.94 -3.95
CA ALA A 23 9.15 10.54 -4.02
C ALA A 23 9.81 10.97 -5.33
N TYR A 24 9.12 10.82 -6.47
CA TYR A 24 9.62 11.28 -7.77
C TYR A 24 9.78 12.80 -7.82
N VAL A 25 8.81 13.56 -7.29
CA VAL A 25 8.92 15.02 -7.20
C VAL A 25 10.03 15.46 -6.25
N SER A 26 10.20 14.80 -5.10
CA SER A 26 11.32 15.06 -4.18
C SER A 26 12.67 14.73 -4.82
N MET A 27 12.72 13.73 -5.71
CA MET A 27 13.92 13.33 -6.43
C MET A 27 14.33 14.37 -7.49
N LEU A 28 13.35 14.99 -8.16
CA LEU A 28 13.59 16.15 -9.03
C LEU A 28 14.06 17.40 -8.28
N ASN A 29 13.69 17.53 -7.01
CA ASN A 29 14.09 18.64 -6.13
C ASN A 29 15.39 18.36 -5.34
N GLU A 30 16.15 17.31 -5.68
CA GLU A 30 17.39 16.86 -5.00
C GLU A 30 17.27 16.62 -3.48
N ASN A 31 16.05 16.56 -2.94
CA ASN A 31 15.79 16.36 -1.52
C ASN A 31 15.77 14.86 -1.18
N MET A 32 16.95 14.25 -1.19
CA MET A 32 17.11 12.79 -1.03
C MET A 32 16.55 12.26 0.30
N ASP A 33 16.61 13.02 1.40
CA ASP A 33 15.99 12.62 2.67
C ASP A 33 14.48 12.39 2.54
N GLN A 34 13.78 13.29 1.84
CA GLN A 34 12.34 13.15 1.57
C GLN A 34 12.05 12.01 0.59
N VAL A 35 12.95 11.74 -0.35
CA VAL A 35 12.82 10.61 -1.28
C VAL A 35 12.83 9.28 -0.51
N TYR A 36 13.82 9.07 0.37
CA TYR A 36 13.91 7.83 1.15
C TYR A 36 12.74 7.67 2.11
N LEU A 37 12.30 8.75 2.77
CA LEU A 37 11.11 8.75 3.62
C LEU A 37 9.85 8.38 2.83
N ASN A 38 9.62 9.01 1.68
CA ASN A 38 8.43 8.77 0.86
C ASN A 38 8.42 7.37 0.24
N ILE A 39 9.59 6.85 -0.17
CA ILE A 39 9.75 5.46 -0.63
C ILE A 39 9.47 4.47 0.51
N GLY A 40 9.97 4.76 1.72
CA GLY A 40 9.71 3.94 2.91
C GLY A 40 8.22 3.87 3.25
N PHE A 41 7.52 5.01 3.22
CA PHE A 41 6.06 5.03 3.40
C PHE A 41 5.33 4.29 2.28
N CYS A 42 5.74 4.49 1.03
CA CYS A 42 5.19 3.77 -0.12
C CYS A 42 5.26 2.25 0.08
N ALA A 43 6.43 1.72 0.46
CA ALA A 43 6.65 0.30 0.71
C ALA A 43 5.83 -0.22 1.90
N LEU A 44 5.70 0.56 2.98
CA LEU A 44 4.88 0.19 4.15
C LEU A 44 3.41 0.02 3.78
N PHE A 45 2.83 0.96 3.01
CA PHE A 45 1.44 0.87 2.59
C PHE A 45 1.20 -0.29 1.61
N LEU A 46 2.16 -0.57 0.73
CA LEU A 46 2.12 -1.73 -0.17
C LEU A 46 2.18 -3.05 0.62
N SER A 47 3.07 -3.13 1.61
CA SER A 47 3.17 -4.29 2.50
C SER A 47 1.88 -4.51 3.30
N ALA A 48 1.28 -3.44 3.83
CA ALA A 48 -0.01 -3.51 4.52
C ALA A 48 -1.13 -3.99 3.59
N MET A 49 -1.15 -3.53 2.33
CA MET A 49 -2.12 -3.98 1.33
C MET A 49 -1.98 -5.49 1.05
N VAL A 50 -0.75 -5.97 0.80
CA VAL A 50 -0.47 -7.39 0.54
C VAL A 50 -0.87 -8.26 1.74
N PHE A 51 -0.52 -7.83 2.95
CA PHE A 51 -0.90 -8.54 4.18
C PHE A 51 -2.43 -8.62 4.35
N THR A 52 -3.13 -7.52 4.06
CA THR A 52 -4.60 -7.46 4.18
C THR A 52 -5.30 -8.34 3.13
N LEU A 53 -4.71 -8.47 1.94
CA LEU A 53 -5.17 -9.39 0.89
C LEU A 53 -4.90 -10.85 1.24
N ASP A 54 -3.71 -11.18 1.77
CA ASP A 54 -3.38 -12.54 2.23
C ASP A 54 -4.35 -13.02 3.32
N LEU A 55 -4.64 -12.16 4.32
CA LEU A 55 -5.63 -12.43 5.35
C LEU A 55 -7.04 -12.68 4.80
N LYS A 56 -7.43 -11.93 3.76
CA LYS A 56 -8.73 -12.11 3.08
C LYS A 56 -8.79 -13.46 2.36
N ASP A 57 -7.72 -13.86 1.68
CA ASP A 57 -7.67 -15.14 0.97
C ASP A 57 -7.66 -16.34 1.93
N ARG A 58 -6.90 -16.27 3.03
CA ARG A 58 -6.96 -17.31 4.07
C ARG A 58 -8.35 -17.42 4.72
N LYS A 59 -9.03 -16.29 4.99
CA LYS A 59 -10.42 -16.32 5.49
C LYS A 59 -11.40 -16.90 4.47
N LYS A 60 -11.15 -16.75 3.18
CA LYS A 60 -11.99 -17.30 2.11
C LYS A 60 -11.79 -18.81 1.95
N GLN A 61 -10.56 -19.30 2.10
CA GLN A 61 -10.25 -20.74 2.14
C GLN A 61 -10.92 -21.43 3.33
N ARG A 62 -10.82 -20.86 4.54
CA ARG A 62 -11.42 -21.42 5.77
C ARG A 62 -12.95 -21.49 5.79
N LYS A 63 -13.65 -20.86 4.83
CA LYS A 63 -15.12 -20.92 4.68
C LYS A 63 -15.56 -21.92 3.59
N ARG A 64 -14.62 -22.53 2.87
CA ARG A 64 -14.89 -23.51 1.80
C ARG A 64 -14.72 -24.96 2.27
N ASP A 65 -14.05 -25.16 3.41
CA ASP A 65 -14.01 -26.41 4.18
C ASP A 65 -15.12 -26.40 5.24
#